data_AF-I9QA69-F1
#
_entry.id   AF-I9QA69-F1
#
_cell.length_a   1.000
_cell.length_b   1.000
_cell.length_c   1.000
_cell.angle_alpha   90.00
_cell.angle_beta   90.00
_cell.angle_gamma   90.00
#
_symmetry.space_group_name_H-M   'P 1'
#
loop_
_entity.id
_entity.type
_entity.pdbx_description
1 polymer ?
#
loop_
_entity_poly.entity_id
_entity_poly.type
_entity_poly.pdbx_seq_one_letter_code
_entity_poly.pdbx_strand_id
1 'polypeptide(L)'
;MKQVIKRVLKGLLPNRFLNAYRHVENLGAIKEQVRSNIETLGAIKEQINSIANYVNSILWRAERVMSINELFVETPKEKVEGLIKSLHPIKTEHELVRWGSQHDGGYLIPKDFKGIRALFSPGVGNESAFEEDFYRQCKLANHNDIYIYIYGRQVGQ
;
A
#
# COMPACT_ATOMS: atom_id res chain seq x y z
N MET A 1 21.01 -15.34 66.15
CA MET A 1 22.17 -16.09 66.68
C MET A 1 23.49 -15.73 65.98
N LYS A 2 23.65 -15.88 64.65
CA LYS A 2 24.92 -15.60 63.93
C LYS A 2 25.46 -14.15 64.10
N GLN A 3 24.61 -13.13 64.03
CA GLN A 3 25.03 -11.72 64.19
C GLN A 3 25.47 -11.37 65.63
N VAL A 4 24.86 -12.02 66.63
CA VAL A 4 25.18 -11.83 68.05
C VAL A 4 26.53 -12.48 68.36
N ILE A 5 26.74 -13.72 67.91
CA ILE A 5 28.02 -14.45 68.02
C ILE A 5 29.15 -13.68 67.32
N LYS A 6 28.87 -13.12 66.13
CA LYS A 6 29.83 -12.29 65.37
C LYS A 6 30.21 -11.01 66.11
N ARG A 7 29.29 -10.37 66.84
CA ARG A 7 29.59 -9.20 67.70
C ARG A 7 30.46 -9.56 68.91
N VAL A 8 30.15 -10.66 69.59
CA VAL A 8 30.91 -11.11 70.77
C VAL A 8 32.34 -11.50 70.39
N LEU A 9 32.51 -12.26 69.29
CA LEU A 9 33.84 -12.59 68.75
C LEU A 9 34.63 -11.34 68.34
N LYS A 10 33.98 -10.31 67.79
CA LYS A 10 34.63 -9.02 67.47
C LYS A 10 35.13 -8.26 68.71
N GLY A 11 34.61 -8.52 69.91
CA GLY A 11 35.08 -7.92 71.16
C GLY A 11 36.24 -8.65 71.83
N LEU A 12 36.45 -9.93 71.48
CA LEU A 12 37.45 -10.82 72.10
C LEU A 12 38.73 -10.99 71.25
N LEU A 13 38.70 -10.56 69.98
CA LEU A 13 39.82 -10.73 69.05
C LEU A 13 40.82 -9.55 69.12
N PRO A 14 42.14 -9.80 69.02
CA PRO A 14 43.14 -8.74 68.95
C PRO A 14 42.89 -7.78 67.77
N ASN A 15 43.24 -6.50 67.93
CA ASN A 15 43.02 -5.43 66.94
C ASN A 15 43.48 -5.79 65.51
N ARG A 16 44.57 -6.56 65.37
CA ARG A 16 45.09 -7.01 64.07
C ARG A 16 44.08 -7.88 63.31
N PHE A 17 43.37 -8.77 64.00
CA PHE A 17 42.34 -9.61 63.40
C PHE A 17 41.07 -8.82 63.07
N LEU A 18 40.71 -7.83 63.91
CA LEU A 18 39.57 -6.94 63.64
C LEU A 18 39.80 -6.05 62.43
N ASN A 19 41.02 -5.54 62.25
CA ASN A 19 41.40 -4.76 61.06
C ASN A 19 41.40 -5.62 59.79
N ALA A 20 41.95 -6.84 59.87
CA ALA A 20 41.86 -7.80 58.76
C ALA A 20 40.40 -8.12 58.40
N TYR A 21 39.54 -8.31 59.41
CA TYR A 21 38.12 -8.57 59.20
C TYR A 21 37.39 -7.40 58.52
N ARG A 22 37.66 -6.15 58.95
CA ARG A 22 37.11 -4.94 58.31
C ARG A 22 37.60 -4.78 56.87
N HIS A 23 38.86 -5.09 56.59
CA HIS A 23 39.37 -5.09 55.22
C HIS A 23 38.66 -6.10 54.32
N VAL A 24 38.42 -7.31 54.81
CA VAL A 24 37.66 -8.34 54.08
C VAL A 24 36.21 -7.91 53.85
N GLU A 25 35.55 -7.31 54.85
CA GLU A 25 34.18 -6.75 54.68
C GLU A 25 34.17 -5.61 53.64
N ASN A 26 35.14 -4.70 53.66
CA ASN A 26 35.26 -3.62 52.68
C ASN A 26 35.56 -4.13 51.26
N LEU A 27 36.43 -5.13 51.12
CA LEU A 27 36.70 -5.78 49.83
C LEU A 27 35.44 -6.46 49.26
N GLY A 28 34.62 -7.06 50.13
CA GLY A 28 33.32 -7.61 49.75
C GLY A 28 32.36 -6.54 49.22
N ALA A 29 32.25 -5.40 49.92
CA ALA A 29 31.41 -4.28 49.48
C ALA A 29 31.87 -3.69 48.14
N ILE A 30 33.19 -3.53 47.94
CA ILE A 30 33.76 -3.06 46.67
C ILE A 30 33.43 -4.04 45.53
N LYS A 31 33.54 -5.35 45.78
CA LYS A 31 33.24 -6.37 44.77
C LYS A 31 31.78 -6.32 44.32
N GLU A 32 30.84 -6.16 45.25
CA GLU A 32 29.42 -6.02 44.90
C GLU A 32 29.12 -4.71 44.19
N GLN A 33 29.77 -3.60 44.57
CA GLN A 33 29.64 -2.33 43.86
C GLN A 33 30.16 -2.44 42.41
N VAL A 34 31.32 -3.08 42.21
CA VAL A 34 31.88 -3.31 40.87
C VAL A 34 30.94 -4.18 40.04
N ARG A 35 30.36 -5.23 40.63
CA ARG A 35 29.36 -6.08 39.96
C ARG A 35 28.13 -5.28 39.51
N SER A 36 27.56 -4.48 40.41
CA SER A 36 26.41 -3.62 40.11
C SER A 36 26.73 -2.59 39.01
N ASN A 37 27.93 -2.02 39.01
CA ASN A 37 28.37 -1.11 37.95
C ASN A 37 28.47 -1.83 36.60
N ILE A 38 29.00 -3.06 36.56
CA ILE A 38 29.08 -3.86 35.32
C ILE A 38 27.68 -4.15 34.76
N GLU A 39 26.73 -4.52 35.63
CA GLU A 39 25.34 -4.75 35.24
C GLU A 39 24.69 -3.46 34.69
N THR A 40 24.94 -2.32 35.35
CA THR A 40 24.44 -1.01 34.91
C THR A 40 25.02 -0.60 33.56
N LEU A 41 26.32 -0.80 33.34
CA LEU A 41 26.98 -0.55 32.05
C LEU A 41 26.42 -1.46 30.95
N GLY A 42 26.09 -2.72 31.27
CA GLY A 42 25.40 -3.63 30.36
C GLY A 42 24.02 -3.09 29.96
N ALA A 43 23.21 -2.65 30.92
CA ALA A 43 21.89 -2.07 30.63
C ALA A 43 21.99 -0.80 29.77
N ILE A 44 22.96 0.07 30.04
CA ILE A 44 23.22 1.28 29.24
C ILE A 44 23.60 0.91 27.79
N LYS A 45 24.44 -0.12 27.62
CA LYS A 45 24.82 -0.60 26.27
C LYS A 45 23.60 -1.07 25.48
N GLU A 46 22.69 -1.82 26.11
CA GLU A 46 21.46 -2.27 25.43
C GLU A 46 20.54 -1.11 25.06
N GLN A 47 20.42 -0.09 25.91
CA GLN A 47 19.67 1.12 25.57
C GLN A 47 20.29 1.85 24.37
N ILE A 48 21.62 1.99 24.32
CA ILE A 48 22.33 2.60 23.18
C ILE A 48 22.06 1.80 21.89
N ASN A 49 22.14 0.46 21.96
CA ASN A 49 21.85 -0.39 20.81
C ASN A 49 20.41 -0.21 20.31
N SER A 50 19.44 -0.15 21.23
CA SER A 50 18.04 0.09 20.89
C SER A 50 17.84 1.45 20.21
N ILE A 51 18.49 2.50 20.72
CA ILE A 51 18.44 3.84 20.12
C ILE A 51 19.07 3.83 18.73
N ALA A 52 20.25 3.21 18.57
CA ALA A 52 20.91 3.12 17.28
C ALA A 52 20.04 2.40 16.24
N ASN A 53 19.39 1.29 16.63
CA ASN A 53 18.46 0.57 15.76
C ASN A 53 17.26 1.43 15.36
N TYR A 54 16.70 2.20 16.31
CA TYR A 54 15.60 3.11 16.03
C TYR A 54 16.01 4.22 15.05
N VAL A 55 17.16 4.86 15.28
CA VAL A 55 17.71 5.91 14.38
C VAL A 55 17.95 5.35 12.99
N ASN A 56 18.55 4.17 12.88
CA ASN A 56 18.73 3.50 11.60
C ASN A 56 17.38 3.27 10.90
N SER A 57 16.38 2.76 11.62
CA SER A 57 15.04 2.54 11.04
C SER A 57 14.41 3.82 10.47
N ILE A 58 14.63 4.97 11.12
CA ILE A 58 14.18 6.27 10.62
C ILE A 58 14.96 6.66 9.36
N LEU A 59 16.28 6.52 9.36
CA LEU A 59 17.13 6.82 8.22
C LEU A 59 16.73 6.01 6.98
N TRP A 60 16.55 4.69 7.12
CA TRP A 60 16.08 3.82 6.04
C TRP A 60 14.73 4.28 5.46
N ARG A 61 13.81 4.72 6.32
CA ARG A 61 12.51 5.25 5.87
C ARG A 61 12.67 6.59 5.15
N ALA A 62 13.52 7.48 5.65
CA ALA A 62 13.79 8.77 5.05
C ALA A 62 14.44 8.61 3.67
N GLU A 63 15.45 7.75 3.53
CA GLU A 63 16.10 7.43 2.25
C GLU A 63 15.07 6.94 1.22
N ARG A 64 14.17 6.04 1.64
CA ARG A 64 13.12 5.51 0.78
C ARG A 64 12.09 6.56 0.38
N VAL A 65 11.78 7.53 1.25
CA VAL A 65 10.90 8.66 0.91
C VAL A 65 11.61 9.66 0.00
N MET A 66 12.90 9.90 0.20
CA MET A 66 13.68 10.78 -0.67
C MET A 66 13.82 10.18 -2.08
N SER A 67 13.98 8.86 -2.20
CA SER A 67 14.00 8.16 -3.50
C SER A 67 12.64 8.13 -4.22
N ILE A 68 11.52 8.40 -3.53
CA ILE A 68 10.21 8.53 -4.19
C ILE A 68 10.24 9.66 -5.21
N ASN A 69 10.93 10.77 -4.93
CA ASN A 69 11.08 11.85 -5.90
C ASN A 69 11.84 11.43 -7.17
N GLU A 70 12.67 10.38 -7.11
CA GLU A 70 13.35 9.80 -8.28
C GLU A 70 12.48 8.77 -9.02
N LEU A 71 11.51 8.15 -8.33
CA LEU A 71 10.57 7.18 -8.92
C LEU A 71 9.41 7.85 -9.65
N PHE A 72 8.98 9.03 -9.21
CA PHE A 72 7.91 9.79 -9.85
C PHE A 72 8.50 10.84 -10.78
N VAL A 73 8.89 10.39 -11.98
CA VAL A 73 9.16 11.31 -13.09
C VAL A 73 7.85 11.95 -13.49
N GLU A 74 7.69 13.24 -13.20
CA GLU A 74 6.53 14.01 -13.66
C GLU A 74 6.47 13.95 -15.19
N THR A 75 5.31 13.54 -15.73
CA THR A 75 5.13 13.54 -17.18
C THR A 75 5.06 15.00 -17.64
N PRO A 76 5.92 15.46 -18.56
CA PRO A 76 5.89 16.84 -19.04
C PRO A 76 4.50 17.23 -19.52
N LYS A 77 4.05 18.43 -19.12
CA LYS A 77 2.73 18.96 -19.46
C LYS A 77 2.45 18.89 -20.96
N GLU A 78 3.45 19.14 -21.80
CA GLU A 78 3.34 19.12 -23.26
C GLU A 78 2.99 17.73 -23.80
N LYS A 79 3.49 16.66 -23.16
CA LYS A 79 3.15 15.28 -23.53
C LYS A 79 1.70 14.96 -23.16
N VAL A 80 1.25 15.39 -21.98
CA VAL A 80 -0.14 15.22 -21.54
C VAL A 80 -1.08 15.99 -22.46
N GLU A 81 -0.78 17.26 -22.74
CA GLU A 81 -1.56 18.08 -23.66
C GLU A 81 -1.57 17.51 -25.08
N GLY A 82 -0.42 17.02 -25.57
CA GLY A 82 -0.31 16.38 -26.87
C GLY A 82 -1.19 15.14 -26.98
N LEU A 83 -1.17 14.28 -25.95
CA LEU A 83 -2.05 13.11 -25.88
C LEU A 83 -3.52 13.53 -25.88
N ILE A 84 -3.92 14.47 -25.01
CA ILE A 84 -5.31 14.94 -24.94
C ILE A 84 -5.76 15.49 -26.30
N LYS A 85 -4.93 16.31 -26.97
CA LYS A 85 -5.20 16.82 -28.32
C LYS A 85 -5.36 15.68 -29.34
N SER A 86 -4.54 14.65 -29.26
CA SER A 86 -4.62 13.49 -30.17
C SER A 86 -5.88 12.62 -29.99
N LEU A 87 -6.48 12.65 -28.80
CA LEU A 87 -7.70 11.91 -28.48
C LEU A 87 -8.98 12.67 -28.84
N HIS A 88 -8.89 13.91 -29.34
CA HIS A 88 -10.07 14.65 -29.75
C HIS A 88 -10.77 13.94 -30.91
N PRO A 89 -12.12 13.86 -30.89
CA PRO A 89 -12.87 13.30 -32.00
C PRO A 89 -12.50 13.99 -33.31
N ILE A 90 -12.11 13.19 -34.30
CA ILE A 90 -11.88 13.66 -35.66
C ILE A 90 -13.18 13.58 -36.46
N LYS A 91 -13.36 14.51 -37.40
CA LYS A 91 -14.51 14.46 -38.30
C LYS A 91 -14.38 13.25 -39.23
N THR A 92 -15.35 12.35 -39.18
CA THR A 92 -15.50 11.21 -40.09
C THR A 92 -16.27 11.62 -41.36
N GLU A 93 -16.34 10.73 -42.36
CA GLU A 93 -17.12 11.02 -43.57
C GLU A 93 -18.62 11.19 -43.29
N HIS A 94 -19.13 10.48 -42.28
CA HIS A 94 -20.51 10.56 -41.81
C HIS A 94 -20.62 11.25 -40.45
N GLU A 95 -21.78 11.84 -40.17
CA GLU A 95 -22.16 12.25 -38.82
C GLU A 95 -22.17 11.03 -37.89
N LEU A 96 -21.64 11.15 -36.66
CA LEU A 96 -21.67 10.08 -35.66
C LEU A 96 -22.82 10.29 -34.68
N VAL A 97 -23.58 9.24 -34.41
CA VAL A 97 -24.64 9.21 -33.38
C VAL A 97 -24.23 8.33 -32.21
N ARG A 98 -24.57 8.74 -30.99
CA ARG A 98 -24.33 7.97 -29.76
C ARG A 98 -25.50 7.03 -29.50
N TRP A 99 -25.24 5.72 -29.43
CA TRP A 99 -26.22 4.69 -29.06
C TRP A 99 -25.76 3.90 -27.83
N GLY A 100 -26.71 3.26 -27.15
CA GLY A 100 -26.49 2.61 -25.87
C GLY A 100 -27.10 3.38 -24.71
N SER A 101 -26.92 2.86 -23.50
CA SER A 101 -27.56 3.39 -22.30
C SER A 101 -27.14 4.84 -22.03
N GLN A 102 -27.97 5.60 -21.31
CA GLN A 102 -27.64 6.99 -20.97
C GLN A 102 -26.44 7.13 -20.03
N HIS A 103 -26.15 6.06 -19.28
CA HIS A 103 -25.15 6.06 -18.21
C HIS A 103 -23.96 5.14 -18.50
N ASP A 104 -23.83 4.65 -19.73
CA ASP A 104 -22.69 3.84 -20.17
C ASP A 104 -21.70 4.63 -21.06
N GLY A 105 -20.64 3.96 -21.51
CA GLY A 105 -19.71 4.53 -22.48
C GLY A 105 -20.33 4.75 -23.87
N GLY A 106 -21.41 4.03 -24.18
CA GLY A 106 -22.10 4.04 -25.47
C GLY A 106 -21.20 3.66 -26.64
N TYR A 107 -21.77 3.76 -27.84
CA TYR A 107 -21.08 3.58 -29.10
C TYR A 107 -21.31 4.79 -29.99
N LEU A 108 -20.26 5.31 -30.63
CA LEU A 108 -20.38 6.29 -31.71
C LEU A 108 -20.46 5.55 -33.03
N ILE A 109 -21.61 5.61 -33.69
CA ILE A 109 -21.90 4.90 -34.93
C ILE A 109 -22.13 5.91 -36.07
N PRO A 110 -21.59 5.67 -37.29
CA PRO A 110 -21.93 6.46 -38.47
C PRO A 110 -23.43 6.46 -38.75
N LYS A 111 -24.00 7.63 -39.01
CA LYS A 111 -25.41 7.82 -39.38
C LYS A 111 -25.69 7.46 -40.84
N ASP A 112 -25.27 6.25 -41.24
CA ASP A 112 -25.52 5.68 -42.56
C ASP A 112 -26.07 4.25 -42.42
N PHE A 113 -27.38 4.15 -42.20
CA PHE A 113 -28.04 2.88 -41.88
C PHE A 113 -28.69 2.22 -43.09
N LYS A 114 -28.61 2.84 -44.27
CA LYS A 114 -29.30 2.37 -45.45
C LYS A 114 -28.66 1.08 -45.97
N GLY A 115 -29.48 0.07 -46.23
CA GLY A 115 -29.04 -1.22 -46.74
C GLY A 115 -28.47 -2.17 -45.67
N ILE A 116 -28.42 -1.75 -44.40
CA ILE A 116 -28.04 -2.64 -43.31
C ILE A 116 -29.18 -3.64 -43.04
N ARG A 117 -28.85 -4.93 -43.04
CA ARG A 117 -29.82 -6.04 -42.92
C ARG A 117 -29.70 -6.83 -41.62
N ALA A 118 -28.55 -6.77 -40.96
CA ALA A 118 -28.31 -7.54 -39.75
C ALA A 118 -27.36 -6.84 -38.79
N LEU A 119 -27.57 -7.07 -37.48
CA LEU A 119 -26.65 -6.73 -36.40
C LEU A 119 -26.19 -8.03 -35.71
N PHE A 120 -24.89 -8.17 -35.51
CA PHE A 120 -24.31 -9.22 -34.67
C PHE A 120 -23.69 -8.55 -33.45
N SER A 121 -24.18 -8.89 -32.26
CA SER A 121 -23.69 -8.35 -31.01
C SER A 121 -23.28 -9.48 -30.06
N PRO A 122 -22.13 -9.37 -29.39
CA PRO A 122 -21.80 -10.27 -28.28
C PRO A 122 -22.67 -10.02 -27.04
N GLY A 123 -23.39 -8.89 -26.99
CA GLY A 123 -24.11 -8.42 -25.80
C GLY A 123 -23.17 -7.95 -24.68
N VAL A 124 -23.71 -7.23 -23.70
CA VAL A 124 -22.99 -6.82 -22.49
C VAL A 124 -23.85 -7.14 -21.27
N GLY A 125 -23.63 -8.30 -20.67
CA GLY A 125 -24.41 -8.77 -19.52
C GLY A 125 -25.92 -8.77 -19.79
N ASN A 126 -26.68 -8.11 -18.93
CA ASN A 126 -28.14 -7.99 -19.07
C ASN A 126 -28.59 -6.72 -19.84
N GLU A 127 -27.66 -5.91 -20.33
CA GLU A 127 -27.96 -4.69 -21.08
C GLU A 127 -28.19 -5.00 -22.57
N SER A 128 -29.14 -4.30 -23.20
CA SER A 128 -29.42 -4.39 -24.64
C SER A 128 -29.85 -3.06 -25.28
N ALA A 129 -29.63 -1.94 -24.60
CA ALA A 129 -29.97 -0.61 -25.10
C ALA A 129 -29.36 -0.32 -26.47
N PHE A 130 -28.14 -0.80 -26.73
CA PHE A 130 -27.50 -0.62 -28.04
C PHE A 130 -28.26 -1.34 -29.16
N GLU A 131 -28.61 -2.61 -28.97
CA GLU A 131 -29.35 -3.41 -29.94
C GLU A 131 -30.76 -2.84 -30.17
N GLU A 132 -31.39 -2.35 -29.12
CA GLU A 132 -32.70 -1.68 -29.21
C GLU A 132 -32.63 -0.38 -30.00
N ASP A 133 -31.65 0.49 -29.70
CA ASP A 133 -31.42 1.74 -30.43
C ASP A 133 -31.17 1.45 -31.91
N PHE A 134 -30.31 0.46 -32.20
CA PHE A 134 -30.02 0.01 -33.55
C PHE A 134 -31.27 -0.44 -34.28
N TYR A 135 -32.08 -1.30 -33.65
CA TYR A 135 -33.31 -1.83 -34.25
C TYR A 135 -34.25 -0.70 -34.67
N ARG A 136 -34.51 0.24 -33.75
CA ARG A 136 -35.43 1.35 -33.96
C ARG A 136 -35.00 2.22 -35.13
N GLN A 137 -33.71 2.57 -35.19
CA GLN A 137 -33.19 3.49 -36.22
C GLN A 137 -33.05 2.82 -37.58
N CYS A 138 -32.50 1.60 -37.63
CA CYS A 138 -32.34 0.89 -38.89
C CYS A 138 -33.69 0.56 -39.51
N LYS A 139 -34.73 0.26 -38.71
CA LYS A 139 -36.08 -0.03 -39.20
C LYS A 139 -36.76 1.17 -39.84
N LEU A 140 -36.45 2.37 -39.39
CA LEU A 140 -36.93 3.60 -40.03
C LEU A 140 -36.20 3.87 -41.37
N ALA A 141 -34.94 3.45 -41.47
CA ALA A 141 -34.10 3.68 -42.65
C ALA A 141 -34.27 2.62 -43.76
N ASN A 142 -34.90 1.47 -43.48
CA ASN A 142 -34.96 0.34 -44.41
C ASN A 142 -36.39 -0.20 -44.55
N HIS A 143 -36.75 -0.62 -45.76
CA HIS A 143 -38.07 -1.21 -46.05
C HIS A 143 -38.16 -2.71 -45.72
N ASN A 144 -37.02 -3.38 -45.56
CA ASN A 144 -36.94 -4.82 -45.29
C ASN A 144 -36.78 -5.08 -43.78
N ASP A 145 -37.11 -6.31 -43.36
CA ASP A 145 -36.86 -6.77 -42.00
C ASP A 145 -35.37 -6.73 -41.63
N ILE A 146 -35.10 -6.41 -40.36
CA ILE A 146 -33.75 -6.33 -39.79
C ILE A 146 -33.58 -7.43 -38.77
N TYR A 147 -32.48 -8.17 -38.91
CA TYR A 147 -32.16 -9.30 -38.04
C TYR A 147 -31.16 -8.89 -36.96
N ILE A 148 -31.41 -9.26 -35.71
CA ILE A 148 -30.49 -9.00 -34.59
C ILE A 148 -30.09 -10.34 -33.97
N TYR A 149 -28.77 -10.59 -33.93
CA TYR A 149 -28.18 -11.78 -33.35
C TYR A 149 -27.36 -11.39 -32.11
N ILE A 150 -27.80 -11.82 -30.93
CA ILE A 150 -27.10 -11.59 -29.67
C ILE A 150 -26.46 -12.89 -29.20
N TYR A 151 -25.13 -12.92 -29.06
CA TYR A 151 -24.39 -14.09 -28.60
C TYR A 151 -24.69 -14.37 -27.11
N GLY A 152 -24.87 -15.64 -26.74
CA GLY A 152 -25.01 -16.05 -25.33
C GLY A 152 -26.38 -15.83 -24.67
N ARG A 153 -27.35 -15.18 -25.33
CA ARG A 153 -28.75 -15.20 -24.89
C ARG A 153 -29.51 -16.37 -25.54
N GLN A 154 -29.48 -17.51 -24.87
CA GLN A 154 -30.48 -18.56 -25.06
C GLN A 154 -31.74 -18.09 -24.33
N VAL A 155 -32.77 -17.64 -25.07
CA VAL A 155 -34.09 -17.39 -24.47
C VAL A 155 -34.77 -18.75 -24.29
N GLY A 156 -34.88 -19.22 -23.05
CA GLY A 156 -35.68 -20.39 -22.68
C GLY A 156 -35.22 -21.12 -21.42
N GLN A 157 -35.77 -20.73 -20.26
CA GLN A 157 -36.91 -21.44 -19.65
C GLN A 157 -37.92 -20.40 -19.15
#